data_AF-V5I762-F1
#
_entry.id   AF-V5I762-F1
#
_cell.length_a   1.000
_cell.length_b   1.000
_cell.length_c   1.000
_cell.angle_alpha   90.00
_cell.angle_beta   90.00
_cell.angle_gamma   90.00
#
_symmetry.space_group_name_H-M   'P 1'
#
loop_
_entity.id
_entity.type
_entity.pdbx_description
1 polymer ?
#
loop_
_entity_poly.entity_id
_entity_poly.type
_entity_poly.pdbx_seq_one_letter_code
_entity_poly.pdbx_strand_id
1 'polypeptide(L)'
;MDINSIWTLAGAINYLKSSSQNEHVLEKIKETIYSWNYRSEYDLESIRDDLNGIVEHVMTQHFKDKVDRELKLSISCVVYNEIYENLIPLIRGQFSKEDLYLYEKCTYLSKKNVSPGQFGCSVYNCLKFISAVVELSVLDTYKSPLEKINCLCSTYDMIYAELKLALVTIISKYSEKECEIPIINNEEVIPILMMVVIKSKLLYLWSNLFYIKFFAGDIIEENNGIRSILNIYETVILKIMTIEESCLNVGCDKIPTNLDVAETMAILSSEENLETEDHATLIGEGKKRLVSLITKATAEKNFVPLDVAKIFS
;
A
#
# COMPACT_ATOMS: atom_id res chain seq x y z
N MET A 1 16.94 12.31 -12.60
CA MET A 1 17.06 11.17 -11.67
C MET A 1 15.65 10.78 -11.31
N ASP A 2 15.29 9.49 -11.36
CA ASP A 2 13.94 9.06 -10.94
C ASP A 2 13.81 9.35 -9.44
N ILE A 3 12.77 10.10 -9.03
CA ILE A 3 12.52 10.45 -7.63
C ILE A 3 12.48 9.17 -6.78
N ASN A 4 11.98 8.07 -7.34
CA ASN A 4 11.92 6.76 -6.70
C ASN A 4 13.30 6.20 -6.32
N SER A 5 14.37 6.62 -7.00
CA SER A 5 15.72 6.12 -6.70
C SER A 5 16.20 6.56 -5.32
N ILE A 6 15.80 7.74 -4.82
CA ILE A 6 16.22 8.28 -3.51
C ILE A 6 15.47 7.63 -2.34
N TRP A 7 14.39 6.89 -2.63
CA TRP A 7 13.52 6.32 -1.59
C TRP A 7 14.12 5.09 -0.91
N THR A 8 15.35 4.72 -1.28
CA THR A 8 16.14 3.66 -0.65
C THR A 8 17.38 4.24 0.00
N LEU A 9 17.88 3.64 1.08
CA LEU A 9 19.15 4.07 1.69
C LEU A 9 20.30 4.06 0.68
N ALA A 10 20.38 3.02 -0.16
CA ALA A 10 21.42 2.91 -1.19
C ALA A 10 21.36 4.06 -2.20
N GLY A 11 20.14 4.43 -2.62
CA GLY A 11 19.93 5.57 -3.51
C GLY A 11 20.25 6.91 -2.87
N ALA A 12 19.82 7.13 -1.63
CA ALA A 12 20.16 8.31 -0.84
C ALA A 12 21.70 8.44 -0.69
N ILE A 13 22.39 7.35 -0.36
CA ILE A 13 23.86 7.32 -0.27
C ILE A 13 24.52 7.68 -1.61
N ASN A 14 24.06 7.07 -2.70
CA ASN A 14 24.61 7.34 -4.03
C ASN A 14 24.39 8.80 -4.44
N TYR A 15 23.20 9.34 -4.14
CA TYR A 15 22.88 10.73 -4.38
C TYR A 15 23.81 11.66 -3.60
N LEU A 16 23.97 11.44 -2.28
CA LEU A 16 24.86 12.24 -1.44
C LEU A 16 26.30 12.24 -1.93
N LYS A 17 26.82 11.07 -2.34
CA LYS A 17 28.17 10.96 -2.91
C LYS A 17 28.31 11.72 -4.21
N SER A 18 27.30 11.69 -5.08
CA SER A 18 27.32 12.42 -6.36
C SER A 18 27.14 13.93 -6.20
N SER A 19 26.43 14.35 -5.14
CA SER A 19 26.10 15.75 -4.87
C SER A 19 27.18 16.46 -4.04
N SER A 20 28.00 15.70 -3.32
CA SER A 20 29.13 16.18 -2.51
C SER A 20 30.43 16.20 -3.31
N GLN A 21 31.29 17.21 -3.08
CA GLN A 21 32.68 17.21 -3.56
C GLN A 21 33.62 16.40 -2.67
N ASN A 22 33.12 15.91 -1.53
CA ASN A 22 33.88 15.20 -0.52
C ASN A 22 33.54 13.70 -0.52
N GLU A 23 34.54 12.85 -0.81
CA GLU A 23 34.41 11.39 -0.81
C GLU A 23 34.04 10.82 0.57
N HIS A 24 34.42 11.52 1.64
CA HIS A 24 34.15 11.14 3.03
C HIS A 24 32.90 11.81 3.61
N VAL A 25 31.93 12.18 2.77
CA VAL A 25 30.72 12.89 3.23
C VAL A 25 29.89 12.04 4.18
N LEU A 26 29.81 10.72 3.96
CA LEU A 26 29.03 9.84 4.81
C LEU A 26 29.65 9.68 6.20
N GLU A 27 30.98 9.55 6.28
CA GLU A 27 31.72 9.46 7.53
C GLU A 27 31.49 10.72 8.37
N LYS A 28 31.54 11.90 7.75
CA LYS A 28 31.27 13.17 8.45
C LYS A 28 29.82 13.31 8.91
N ILE A 29 28.86 12.83 8.13
CA ILE A 29 27.45 12.77 8.55
C ILE A 29 27.34 11.87 9.79
N LYS A 30 27.94 10.69 9.77
CA LYS A 30 27.95 9.76 10.91
C LYS A 30 28.64 10.36 12.13
N GLU A 31 29.80 11.01 11.96
CA GLU A 31 30.49 11.73 13.05
C GLU A 31 29.59 12.80 13.68
N THR A 32 28.86 13.55 12.86
CA THR A 32 27.88 14.55 13.34
C THR A 32 26.78 13.87 14.16
N ILE A 33 26.21 12.77 13.67
CA ILE A 33 25.20 11.98 14.38
C ILE A 33 25.76 11.39 15.68
N TYR A 34 26.98 10.87 15.70
CA TYR A 34 27.59 10.32 16.92
C TYR A 34 27.99 11.39 17.93
N SER A 35 28.24 12.61 17.47
CA SER A 35 28.45 13.76 18.36
C SER A 35 27.16 14.28 18.96
N TRP A 36 26.01 13.91 18.40
CA TRP A 36 24.70 14.23 18.97
C TRP A 36 24.52 13.47 20.28
N ASN A 37 24.47 14.24 21.37
CA ASN A 37 24.34 13.70 22.71
C ASN A 37 22.86 13.40 23.02
N TYR A 38 22.40 12.23 22.58
CA TYR A 38 21.10 11.70 22.93
C TYR A 38 20.92 11.65 24.46
N ARG A 39 19.82 12.22 24.96
CA ARG A 39 19.44 12.12 26.37
C ARG A 39 18.19 11.27 26.50
N SER A 40 18.21 10.28 27.39
CA SER A 40 17.11 9.34 27.63
C SER A 40 15.83 9.99 28.19
N GLU A 41 15.90 11.27 28.55
CA GLU A 41 14.79 12.05 29.11
C GLU A 41 13.97 12.78 28.02
N TYR A 42 14.40 12.75 26.76
CA TYR A 42 13.68 13.43 25.69
C TYR A 42 12.36 12.73 25.35
N ASP A 43 11.30 13.53 25.18
CA ASP A 43 10.10 13.09 24.50
C ASP A 43 10.34 12.96 22.98
N LEU A 44 9.41 12.31 22.27
CA LEU A 44 9.55 12.06 20.84
C LEU A 44 9.58 13.36 20.02
N GLU A 45 8.90 14.41 20.46
CA GLU A 45 8.87 15.70 19.76
C GLU A 45 10.25 16.37 19.80
N SER A 46 10.86 16.42 20.98
CA SER A 46 12.22 16.90 21.18
C SER A 46 13.22 16.11 20.34
N ILE A 47 13.08 14.78 20.26
CA ILE A 47 13.93 13.94 19.40
C ILE A 47 13.75 14.32 17.93
N ARG A 48 12.52 14.48 17.44
CA ARG A 48 12.27 14.86 16.04
C ARG A 48 12.89 16.22 15.71
N ASP A 49 12.72 17.20 16.59
CA ASP A 49 13.23 18.55 16.37
C ASP A 49 14.77 18.57 16.36
N ASP A 50 15.40 17.81 17.25
CA ASP A 50 16.86 17.60 17.26
C ASP A 50 17.35 16.94 15.96
N LEU A 51 16.69 15.87 15.51
CA LEU A 51 17.06 15.17 14.27
C LEU A 51 16.91 16.08 13.05
N ASN A 52 15.85 16.89 13.00
CA ASN A 52 15.69 17.92 11.99
C ASN A 52 16.83 18.95 12.06
N GLY A 53 17.22 19.36 13.26
CA GLY A 53 18.40 20.21 13.48
C GLY A 53 19.70 19.59 12.95
N ILE A 54 19.91 18.28 13.13
CA ILE A 54 21.07 17.55 12.57
C ILE A 54 21.02 17.57 11.04
N VAL A 55 19.86 17.30 10.43
CA VAL A 55 19.70 17.32 8.97
C VAL A 55 20.07 18.70 8.41
N GLU A 56 19.53 19.77 9.00
CA GLU A 56 19.84 21.15 8.59
C GLU A 56 21.31 21.50 8.84
N HIS A 57 21.90 21.04 9.94
CA HIS A 57 23.33 21.24 10.23
C HIS A 57 24.22 20.56 9.18
N VAL A 58 23.95 19.29 8.86
CA VAL A 58 24.67 18.54 7.83
C VAL A 58 24.56 19.23 6.47
N MET A 59 23.35 19.66 6.11
CA MET A 59 23.09 20.34 4.84
C MET A 59 23.89 21.65 4.74
N THR A 60 23.83 22.48 5.78
CA THR A 60 24.57 23.76 5.82
C THR A 60 26.07 23.60 5.94
N GLN A 61 26.58 22.53 6.55
CA GLN A 61 28.03 22.31 6.65
C GLN A 61 28.65 21.75 5.37
N HIS A 62 27.98 20.79 4.71
CA HIS A 62 28.58 20.01 3.63
C HIS A 62 28.07 20.38 2.23
N PHE A 63 26.94 21.09 2.13
CA PHE A 63 26.26 21.34 0.86
C PHE A 63 25.81 22.81 0.67
N LYS A 64 26.56 23.76 1.25
CA LYS A 64 26.29 25.21 1.33
C LYS A 64 25.63 25.87 0.11
N ASP A 65 25.96 25.42 -1.10
CA ASP A 65 25.52 26.03 -2.36
C ASP A 65 24.39 25.26 -3.07
N LYS A 66 23.94 24.13 -2.49
CA LYS A 66 22.89 23.27 -3.03
C LYS A 66 21.90 22.89 -1.93
N VAL A 67 20.84 23.69 -1.83
CA VAL A 67 19.66 23.33 -1.03
C VAL A 67 18.60 22.86 -2.00
N ASP A 68 18.55 21.55 -2.21
CA ASP A 68 17.45 20.91 -2.91
C ASP A 68 16.74 19.90 -1.98
N ARG A 69 15.51 19.57 -2.35
CA ARG A 69 14.63 18.72 -1.55
C ARG A 69 15.17 17.31 -1.48
N GLU A 70 15.65 16.80 -2.61
CA GLU A 70 16.25 15.48 -2.79
C GLU A 70 17.44 15.24 -1.85
N LEU A 71 18.25 16.27 -1.65
CA LEU A 71 19.39 16.25 -0.74
C LEU A 71 18.93 16.21 0.71
N LYS A 72 17.97 17.06 1.09
CA LYS A 72 17.39 17.03 2.44
C LYS A 72 16.80 15.66 2.75
N LEU A 73 16.05 15.07 1.82
CA LEU A 73 15.49 13.72 1.94
C LEU A 73 16.58 12.65 2.04
N SER A 74 17.66 12.77 1.26
CA SER A 74 18.77 11.81 1.30
C SER A 74 19.53 11.87 2.63
N ILE A 75 19.80 13.07 3.14
CA ILE A 75 20.42 13.27 4.46
C ILE A 75 19.51 12.68 5.55
N SER A 76 18.22 13.05 5.52
CA SER A 76 17.21 12.55 6.46
C SER A 76 17.16 11.01 6.46
N CYS A 77 17.14 10.37 5.29
CA CYS A 77 17.16 8.92 5.16
C CYS A 77 18.37 8.28 5.86
N VAL A 78 19.57 8.85 5.69
CA VAL A 78 20.79 8.38 6.37
C VAL A 78 20.70 8.60 7.88
N VAL A 79 20.30 9.80 8.32
CA VAL A 79 20.17 10.13 9.76
C VAL A 79 19.22 9.16 10.46
N TYR A 80 18.03 8.95 9.91
CA TYR A 80 17.04 8.03 10.48
C TYR A 80 17.51 6.57 10.47
N ASN A 81 18.26 6.15 9.45
CA ASN A 81 18.84 4.81 9.39
C ASN A 81 19.84 4.56 10.52
N GLU A 82 20.71 5.53 10.81
CA GLU A 82 21.75 5.39 11.84
C GLU A 82 21.18 5.41 13.26
N ILE A 83 20.14 6.21 13.51
CA ILE A 83 19.53 6.37 14.85
C ILE A 83 18.36 5.40 15.14
N TYR A 84 17.95 4.61 14.14
CA TYR A 84 16.76 3.75 14.24
C TYR A 84 16.78 2.81 15.44
N GLU A 85 17.90 2.15 15.73
CA GLU A 85 18.01 1.16 16.83
C GLU A 85 17.81 1.81 18.21
N ASN A 86 18.11 3.10 18.34
CA ASN A 86 17.91 3.87 19.56
C ASN A 86 16.46 4.37 19.68
N LEU A 87 15.83 4.67 18.55
CA LEU A 87 14.52 5.30 18.48
C LEU A 87 13.36 4.30 18.49
N ILE A 88 13.46 3.23 17.70
CA ILE A 88 12.34 2.30 17.51
C ILE A 88 11.87 1.60 18.79
N PRO A 89 12.72 1.28 19.80
CA PRO A 89 12.25 0.68 21.05
C PRO A 89 11.33 1.61 21.84
N LEU A 90 11.54 2.93 21.77
CA LEU A 90 10.71 3.91 22.47
C LEU A 90 9.29 3.91 21.89
N ILE A 91 9.17 3.87 20.56
CA ILE A 91 7.89 3.83 19.85
C ILE A 91 7.20 2.49 20.09
N ARG A 92 7.91 1.38 19.92
CA ARG A 92 7.36 0.03 20.15
C ARG A 92 6.90 -0.17 21.59
N GLY A 93 7.54 0.47 22.57
CA GLY A 93 7.07 0.48 23.95
C GLY A 93 5.67 1.08 24.09
N GLN A 94 5.40 2.20 23.40
CA GLN A 94 4.13 2.91 23.45
C GLN A 94 2.97 2.15 22.80
N PHE A 95 3.23 1.45 21.69
CA PHE A 95 2.21 0.74 20.89
C PHE A 95 2.24 -0.78 21.06
N SER A 96 2.96 -1.29 22.06
CA SER A 96 3.17 -2.74 22.24
C SER A 96 1.89 -3.56 22.34
N LYS A 97 0.83 -3.00 22.94
CA LYS A 97 -0.47 -3.68 23.09
C LYS A 97 -1.22 -3.73 21.76
N GLU A 98 -1.25 -2.60 21.06
CA GLU A 98 -1.92 -2.44 19.77
C GLU A 98 -1.26 -3.32 18.70
N ASP A 99 0.07 -3.34 18.66
CA ASP A 99 0.88 -4.19 17.79
C ASP A 99 0.63 -5.67 18.05
N LEU A 100 0.70 -6.11 19.31
CA LEU A 100 0.46 -7.50 19.68
C LEU A 100 -0.97 -7.94 19.32
N TYR A 101 -1.96 -7.12 19.68
CA TYR A 101 -3.36 -7.40 19.38
C TYR A 101 -3.62 -7.54 17.88
N LEU A 102 -3.11 -6.61 17.08
CA LEU A 102 -3.24 -6.63 15.63
C LEU A 102 -2.55 -7.87 15.04
N TYR A 103 -1.34 -8.19 15.50
CA TYR A 103 -0.59 -9.36 15.06
C TYR A 103 -1.33 -10.68 15.36
N GLU A 104 -1.86 -10.83 16.57
CA GLU A 104 -2.65 -11.99 16.97
C GLU A 104 -3.93 -12.11 16.14
N LYS A 105 -4.62 -10.99 15.92
CA LYS A 105 -5.82 -10.93 15.07
C LYS A 105 -5.52 -11.34 13.64
N CYS A 106 -4.48 -10.77 13.03
CA CYS A 106 -4.01 -11.14 11.70
C CYS A 106 -3.61 -12.62 11.63
N THR A 107 -2.90 -13.13 12.63
CA THR A 107 -2.50 -14.54 12.71
C THR A 107 -3.72 -15.47 12.78
N TYR A 108 -4.71 -15.12 13.59
CA TYR A 108 -5.97 -15.87 13.71
C TYR A 108 -6.73 -15.89 12.38
N LEU A 109 -7.00 -14.72 11.79
CA LEU A 109 -7.72 -14.59 10.51
C LEU A 109 -6.97 -15.31 9.38
N SER A 110 -5.63 -15.22 9.38
CA SER A 110 -4.78 -15.91 8.42
C SER A 110 -4.91 -17.43 8.51
N LYS A 111 -4.96 -17.99 9.73
CA LYS A 111 -5.19 -19.44 9.98
C LYS A 111 -6.58 -19.90 9.57
N LYS A 112 -7.59 -19.04 9.69
CA LYS A 112 -8.96 -19.29 9.23
C LYS A 112 -9.11 -19.22 7.70
N ASN A 113 -8.04 -18.88 6.97
CA ASN A 113 -8.06 -18.71 5.52
C ASN A 113 -9.16 -17.78 5.04
N VAL A 114 -9.33 -16.64 5.73
CA VAL A 114 -10.30 -15.63 5.32
C VAL A 114 -10.02 -15.15 3.89
N SER A 115 -11.07 -14.80 3.16
CA SER A 115 -10.99 -14.38 1.76
C SER A 115 -11.47 -12.92 1.57
N PRO A 116 -11.05 -12.21 0.51
CA PRO A 116 -11.52 -10.85 0.24
C PRO A 116 -13.05 -10.73 0.18
N GLY A 117 -13.74 -11.78 -0.27
CA GLY A 117 -15.20 -11.85 -0.32
C GLY A 117 -15.85 -11.75 1.07
N GLN A 118 -15.21 -12.29 2.10
CA GLN A 118 -15.68 -12.15 3.48
C GLN A 118 -15.52 -10.73 4.04
N PHE A 119 -14.73 -9.89 3.35
CA PHE A 119 -14.59 -8.46 3.63
C PHE A 119 -15.41 -7.58 2.68
N GLY A 120 -16.32 -8.18 1.90
CA GLY A 120 -17.21 -7.45 0.98
C GLY A 120 -16.70 -7.32 -0.45
N CYS A 121 -15.57 -7.93 -0.81
CA CYS A 121 -15.04 -7.92 -2.17
C CYS A 121 -15.37 -9.22 -2.92
N SER A 122 -16.53 -9.28 -3.56
CA SER A 122 -16.98 -10.44 -4.33
C SER A 122 -16.22 -10.65 -5.65
N VAL A 123 -15.79 -9.57 -6.30
CA VAL A 123 -15.22 -9.60 -7.66
C VAL A 123 -13.83 -10.23 -7.69
N TYR A 124 -12.98 -9.93 -6.70
CA TYR A 124 -11.56 -10.30 -6.69
C TYR A 124 -11.23 -11.41 -5.69
N ASN A 125 -12.24 -12.16 -5.25
CA ASN A 125 -12.14 -13.11 -4.14
C ASN A 125 -11.13 -14.25 -4.37
N CYS A 126 -10.86 -14.58 -5.64
CA CYS A 126 -9.99 -15.70 -6.01
C CYS A 126 -8.53 -15.30 -6.30
N LEU A 127 -8.24 -13.99 -6.33
CA LEU A 127 -6.91 -13.49 -6.66
C LEU A 127 -5.95 -13.66 -5.48
N LYS A 128 -4.72 -14.11 -5.79
CA LYS A 128 -3.64 -14.24 -4.82
C LYS A 128 -2.68 -13.08 -4.99
N PHE A 129 -2.61 -12.20 -3.99
CA PHE A 129 -1.76 -11.01 -4.02
C PHE A 129 -0.38 -11.30 -3.42
N ILE A 130 0.33 -12.28 -3.98
CA ILE A 130 1.57 -12.80 -3.39
C ILE A 130 2.66 -11.73 -3.40
N SER A 131 2.79 -10.98 -4.49
CA SER A 131 3.82 -9.95 -4.64
C SER A 131 3.63 -8.85 -3.59
N ALA A 132 2.40 -8.35 -3.45
CA ALA A 132 2.05 -7.35 -2.44
C ALA A 132 2.26 -7.86 -1.00
N VAL A 133 1.94 -9.13 -0.72
CA VAL A 133 2.19 -9.73 0.60
C VAL A 133 3.67 -9.78 0.92
N VAL A 134 4.51 -10.18 -0.05
CA VAL A 134 5.96 -10.27 0.10
C VAL A 134 6.56 -8.88 0.31
N GLU A 135 6.20 -7.91 -0.53
CA GLU A 135 6.65 -6.51 -0.41
C GLU A 135 6.30 -5.95 0.98
N LEU A 136 5.06 -6.10 1.43
CA LEU A 136 4.65 -5.59 2.72
C LEU A 136 5.33 -6.32 3.88
N SER A 137 5.63 -7.62 3.74
CA SER A 137 6.24 -8.43 4.81
C SER A 137 7.63 -7.95 5.23
N VAL A 138 8.33 -7.21 4.36
CA VAL A 138 9.66 -6.67 4.66
C VAL A 138 9.63 -5.25 5.24
N LEU A 139 8.45 -4.66 5.50
CA LEU A 139 8.29 -3.31 6.03
C LEU A 139 9.16 -3.03 7.28
N ASP A 140 9.28 -4.02 8.17
CA ASP A 140 10.03 -3.87 9.42
C ASP A 140 11.56 -3.90 9.23
N THR A 141 12.03 -4.37 8.06
CA THR A 141 13.46 -4.40 7.73
C THR A 141 14.01 -3.04 7.35
N TYR A 142 13.15 -2.15 6.83
CA TYR A 142 13.50 -0.77 6.53
C TYR A 142 13.62 0.05 7.80
N LYS A 143 14.58 0.98 7.83
CA LYS A 143 14.82 1.79 9.02
C LYS A 143 14.37 3.24 8.83
N SER A 144 14.54 3.84 7.65
CA SER A 144 14.05 5.20 7.44
C SER A 144 12.53 5.24 7.26
N PRO A 145 11.88 6.35 7.67
CA PRO A 145 10.47 6.59 7.36
C PRO A 145 10.19 6.58 5.85
N LEU A 146 11.13 7.11 5.05
CA LEU A 146 11.00 7.20 3.59
C LEU A 146 10.98 5.81 2.93
N GLU A 147 11.87 4.91 3.34
CA GLU A 147 11.87 3.53 2.84
C GLU A 147 10.60 2.78 3.22
N LYS A 148 10.09 3.01 4.44
CA LYS A 148 8.82 2.42 4.88
C LYS A 148 7.64 2.97 4.07
N ILE A 149 7.60 4.28 3.78
CA ILE A 149 6.60 4.86 2.87
C ILE A 149 6.70 4.21 1.49
N ASN A 150 7.92 4.04 0.96
CA ASN A 150 8.12 3.39 -0.34
C ASN A 150 7.52 1.99 -0.38
N CYS A 151 7.76 1.20 0.66
CA CYS A 151 7.22 -0.15 0.81
C CYS A 151 5.69 -0.15 0.80
N LEU A 152 5.06 0.77 1.55
CA LEU A 152 3.59 0.90 1.59
C LEU A 152 3.00 1.31 0.24
N CYS A 153 3.62 2.28 -0.44
CA CYS A 153 3.21 2.72 -1.78
C CYS A 153 3.42 1.61 -2.82
N SER A 154 4.58 0.96 -2.83
CA SER A 154 4.91 -0.13 -3.76
C SER A 154 3.97 -1.32 -3.57
N THR A 155 3.66 -1.69 -2.31
CA THR A 155 2.65 -2.71 -2.00
C THR A 155 1.29 -2.33 -2.60
N TYR A 156 0.88 -1.06 -2.44
CA TYR A 156 -0.38 -0.56 -2.97
C TYR A 156 -0.40 -0.63 -4.49
N ASP A 157 0.66 -0.19 -5.16
CA ASP A 157 0.80 -0.25 -6.62
C ASP A 157 0.82 -1.70 -7.15
N MET A 158 1.46 -2.63 -6.43
CA MET A 158 1.44 -4.06 -6.76
C MET A 158 0.02 -4.63 -6.74
N ILE A 159 -0.82 -4.25 -5.77
CA ILE A 159 -2.23 -4.65 -5.73
C ILE A 159 -2.96 -4.18 -6.98
N TYR A 160 -2.80 -2.91 -7.38
CA TYR A 160 -3.42 -2.39 -8.60
C TYR A 160 -2.90 -3.07 -9.87
N ALA A 161 -1.59 -3.36 -9.93
CA ALA A 161 -0.99 -4.04 -11.07
C ALA A 161 -1.57 -5.47 -11.22
N GLU A 162 -1.65 -6.22 -10.12
CA GLU A 162 -2.23 -7.58 -10.11
C GLU A 162 -3.73 -7.56 -10.45
N LEU A 163 -4.49 -6.58 -9.95
CA LEU A 163 -5.90 -6.40 -10.31
C LEU A 163 -6.10 -6.08 -11.79
N LYS A 164 -5.33 -5.13 -12.33
CA LYS A 164 -5.39 -4.76 -13.76
C LYS A 164 -5.03 -5.95 -14.63
N LEU A 165 -4.01 -6.71 -14.27
CA LEU A 165 -3.61 -7.91 -15.01
C LEU A 165 -4.73 -8.97 -15.02
N ALA A 166 -5.39 -9.19 -13.88
CA ALA A 166 -6.52 -10.11 -13.80
C ALA A 166 -7.69 -9.65 -14.69
N LEU A 167 -8.03 -8.36 -14.65
CA LEU A 167 -9.08 -7.77 -15.50
C LEU A 167 -8.75 -7.90 -16.98
N VAL A 168 -7.52 -7.56 -17.39
CA VAL A 168 -7.06 -7.69 -18.78
C VAL A 168 -7.15 -9.15 -19.25
N THR A 169 -6.75 -10.11 -18.40
CA THR A 169 -6.83 -11.54 -18.71
C THR A 169 -8.27 -12.02 -18.91
N ILE A 170 -9.21 -11.50 -18.11
CA ILE A 170 -10.63 -11.81 -18.25
C ILE A 170 -11.19 -11.20 -19.53
N ILE A 171 -10.93 -9.92 -19.77
CA ILE A 171 -11.44 -9.20 -20.95
C ILE A 171 -10.91 -9.84 -22.23
N SER A 172 -9.61 -10.11 -22.33
CA SER A 172 -9.01 -10.70 -23.54
C SER A 172 -9.53 -12.11 -23.86
N LYS A 173 -9.94 -12.88 -22.84
CA LYS A 173 -10.45 -14.24 -23.01
C LYS A 173 -11.95 -14.30 -23.32
N TYR A 174 -12.73 -13.30 -22.89
CA TYR A 174 -14.20 -13.38 -22.88
C TYR A 174 -14.93 -12.18 -23.50
N SER A 175 -14.23 -11.11 -23.90
CA SER A 175 -14.82 -9.92 -24.50
C SER A 175 -14.22 -9.66 -25.88
N GLU A 176 -15.07 -9.50 -26.89
CA GLU A 176 -14.67 -9.00 -28.22
C GLU A 176 -14.30 -7.50 -28.19
N LYS A 177 -14.51 -6.83 -27.06
CA LYS A 177 -14.13 -5.43 -26.81
C LYS A 177 -12.87 -5.40 -25.96
N GLU A 178 -11.71 -5.35 -26.61
CA GLU A 178 -10.39 -5.22 -25.98
C GLU A 178 -10.15 -3.84 -25.33
N CYS A 179 -11.07 -2.87 -25.47
CA CYS A 179 -10.73 -1.45 -25.30
C CYS A 179 -11.14 -0.77 -23.98
N GLU A 180 -11.85 -1.43 -23.06
CA GLU A 180 -12.32 -0.75 -21.82
C GLU A 180 -12.05 -1.58 -20.56
N ILE A 181 -10.86 -1.40 -19.96
CA ILE A 181 -10.54 -1.94 -18.63
C ILE A 181 -11.30 -1.10 -17.60
N PRO A 182 -12.14 -1.70 -16.72
CA PRO A 182 -12.90 -0.95 -15.73
C PRO A 182 -11.97 -0.26 -14.72
N ILE A 183 -12.37 0.95 -14.30
CA ILE A 183 -11.67 1.73 -13.28
C ILE A 183 -11.89 1.06 -11.93
N ILE A 184 -10.80 0.71 -11.25
CA ILE A 184 -10.81 0.15 -9.88
C ILE A 184 -10.89 1.30 -8.89
N ASN A 185 -11.90 1.29 -8.04
CA ASN A 185 -12.07 2.31 -7.00
C ASN A 185 -11.33 1.94 -5.70
N ASN A 186 -10.89 2.94 -4.93
CA ASN A 186 -10.19 2.72 -3.67
C ASN A 186 -11.02 1.91 -2.64
N GLU A 187 -12.35 2.02 -2.68
CA GLU A 187 -13.26 1.23 -1.82
C GLU A 187 -13.16 -0.27 -2.09
N GLU A 188 -12.92 -0.67 -3.34
CA GLU A 188 -12.76 -2.06 -3.76
C GLU A 188 -11.40 -2.63 -3.34
N VAL A 189 -10.41 -1.75 -3.15
CA VAL A 189 -9.05 -2.12 -2.73
C VAL A 189 -8.94 -2.34 -1.22
N ILE A 190 -9.78 -1.71 -0.40
CA ILE A 190 -9.73 -1.86 1.06
C ILE A 190 -9.83 -3.34 1.50
N PRO A 191 -10.82 -4.13 1.06
CA PRO A 191 -10.91 -5.56 1.39
C PRO A 191 -9.68 -6.38 0.98
N ILE A 192 -9.08 -6.02 -0.16
CA ILE A 192 -7.88 -6.69 -0.68
C ILE A 192 -6.67 -6.33 0.17
N LEU A 193 -6.49 -5.05 0.50
CA LEU A 193 -5.41 -4.60 1.35
C LEU A 193 -5.54 -5.16 2.77
N MET A 194 -6.76 -5.33 3.30
CA MET A 194 -7.00 -6.06 4.55
C MET A 194 -6.43 -7.48 4.47
N MET A 195 -6.70 -8.19 3.38
CA MET A 195 -6.18 -9.53 3.17
C MET A 195 -4.65 -9.54 3.05
N VAL A 196 -4.06 -8.58 2.35
CA VAL A 196 -2.60 -8.43 2.24
C VAL A 196 -1.98 -8.22 3.63
N VAL A 197 -2.50 -7.27 4.42
CA VAL A 197 -2.04 -7.00 5.80
C VAL A 197 -2.14 -8.26 6.68
N ILE A 198 -3.27 -8.97 6.62
CA ILE A 198 -3.50 -10.21 7.38
C ILE A 198 -2.47 -11.30 7.00
N LYS A 199 -2.16 -11.43 5.71
CA LYS A 199 -1.24 -12.45 5.22
C LYS A 199 0.24 -12.09 5.43
N SER A 200 0.59 -10.80 5.47
CA SER A 200 1.95 -10.34 5.77
C SER A 200 2.34 -10.50 7.24
N LYS A 201 1.38 -10.64 8.17
CA LYS A 201 1.61 -10.94 9.61
C LYS A 201 2.67 -10.02 10.25
N LEU A 202 2.53 -8.73 10.03
CA LEU A 202 3.44 -7.73 10.58
C LEU A 202 3.22 -7.56 12.09
N LEU A 203 4.28 -7.77 12.88
CA LEU A 203 4.21 -7.64 14.33
C LEU A 203 4.10 -6.17 14.78
N TYR A 204 4.86 -5.27 14.14
CA TYR A 204 4.99 -3.87 14.59
C TYR A 204 4.28 -2.88 13.67
N LEU A 205 3.16 -3.27 13.07
CA LEU A 205 2.52 -2.45 12.03
C LEU A 205 2.01 -1.10 12.57
N TRP A 206 1.45 -1.05 13.78
CA TRP A 206 1.00 0.20 14.39
C TRP A 206 2.19 1.11 14.71
N SER A 207 3.24 0.56 15.33
CA SER A 207 4.47 1.30 15.58
C SER A 207 5.10 1.84 14.30
N ASN A 208 5.10 1.06 13.22
CA ASN A 208 5.64 1.47 11.93
C ASN A 208 4.83 2.62 11.31
N LEU A 209 3.50 2.58 11.36
CA LEU A 209 2.67 3.68 10.86
C LEU A 209 2.84 4.96 11.68
N PHE A 210 2.91 4.85 13.00
CA PHE A 210 3.20 6.00 13.85
C PHE A 210 4.57 6.60 13.51
N TYR A 211 5.60 5.76 13.42
CA TYR A 211 6.96 6.17 13.07
C TYR A 211 7.00 6.93 11.73
N ILE A 212 6.33 6.41 10.70
CA ILE A 212 6.20 7.07 9.40
C ILE A 212 5.52 8.44 9.55
N LYS A 213 4.33 8.49 10.16
CA LYS A 213 3.56 9.73 10.28
C LYS A 213 4.31 10.81 11.06
N PHE A 214 5.02 10.40 12.11
CA PHE A 214 5.66 11.32 13.02
C PHE A 214 6.97 11.90 12.46
N PHE A 215 7.79 11.08 11.80
CA PHE A 215 9.11 11.50 11.30
C PHE A 215 9.15 11.84 9.80
N ALA A 216 8.11 11.53 9.04
CA ALA A 216 7.95 11.94 7.63
C ALA A 216 6.76 12.89 7.42
N GLY A 217 6.32 13.62 8.45
CA GLY A 217 5.18 14.54 8.41
C GLY A 217 5.22 15.47 7.20
N ASP A 218 6.33 16.20 7.01
CA ASP A 218 6.52 17.13 5.89
C ASP A 218 6.29 16.46 4.52
N ILE A 219 6.81 15.25 4.33
CA ILE A 219 6.69 14.48 3.07
C ILE A 219 5.22 14.11 2.80
N ILE A 220 4.51 13.71 3.85
CA ILE A 220 3.10 13.31 3.80
C ILE A 220 2.20 14.54 3.56
N GLU A 221 2.55 15.68 4.15
CA GLU A 221 1.85 16.93 3.95
C GLU A 221 2.00 17.45 2.52
N GLU A 222 3.18 17.31 1.92
CA GLU A 222 3.44 17.76 0.55
C GLU A 222 2.86 16.83 -0.53
N ASN A 223 2.50 15.58 -0.19
CA ASN A 223 2.06 14.58 -1.16
C ASN A 223 0.70 13.96 -0.80
N ASN A 224 -0.35 14.45 -1.47
CA ASN A 224 -1.73 13.95 -1.31
C ASN A 224 -1.88 12.45 -1.62
N GLY A 225 -1.07 11.90 -2.54
CA GLY A 225 -1.09 10.47 -2.89
C GLY A 225 -0.61 9.61 -1.73
N ILE A 226 0.55 9.95 -1.17
CA ILE A 226 1.10 9.27 0.03
C ILE A 226 0.11 9.38 1.19
N ARG A 227 -0.43 10.57 1.44
CA ARG A 227 -1.41 10.80 2.51
C ARG A 227 -2.65 9.93 2.35
N SER A 228 -3.20 9.84 1.14
CA SER A 228 -4.34 8.99 0.82
C SER A 228 -4.02 7.51 1.09
N ILE A 229 -2.87 7.03 0.65
CA ILE A 229 -2.43 5.64 0.87
C ILE A 229 -2.30 5.35 2.37
N LEU A 230 -1.65 6.21 3.14
CA LEU A 230 -1.50 6.03 4.60
C LEU A 230 -2.85 6.00 5.33
N ASN A 231 -3.79 6.88 4.94
CA ASN A 231 -5.15 6.87 5.51
C ASN A 231 -5.89 5.56 5.19
N ILE A 232 -5.66 4.99 4.01
CA ILE A 232 -6.23 3.69 3.63
C ILE A 232 -5.63 2.57 4.50
N TYR A 233 -4.31 2.55 4.73
CA TYR A 233 -3.68 1.59 5.64
C TYR A 233 -4.23 1.70 7.08
N GLU A 234 -4.38 2.91 7.60
CA GLU A 234 -4.97 3.14 8.92
C GLU A 234 -6.42 2.65 8.99
N THR A 235 -7.22 2.96 7.97
CA THR A 235 -8.60 2.47 7.84
C THR A 235 -8.64 0.94 7.83
N VAL A 236 -7.73 0.30 7.10
CA VAL A 236 -7.61 -1.16 7.03
C VAL A 236 -7.28 -1.76 8.38
N ILE A 237 -6.32 -1.20 9.11
CA ILE A 237 -5.92 -1.69 10.42
C ILE A 237 -7.06 -1.56 11.42
N LEU A 238 -7.71 -0.39 11.47
CA LEU A 238 -8.87 -0.18 12.33
C LEU A 238 -9.99 -1.17 12.01
N LYS A 239 -10.29 -1.38 10.72
CA LYS A 239 -11.25 -2.40 10.29
C LYS A 239 -10.85 -3.78 10.80
N ILE A 240 -9.61 -4.23 10.58
CA ILE A 240 -9.13 -5.54 11.03
C ILE A 240 -9.30 -5.73 12.53
N MET A 241 -8.94 -4.71 13.33
CA MET A 241 -9.06 -4.75 14.78
C MET A 241 -10.52 -4.87 15.23
N THR A 242 -11.46 -4.26 14.49
CA THR A 242 -12.90 -4.28 14.81
C THR A 242 -13.67 -5.47 14.24
N ILE A 243 -13.05 -6.36 13.47
CA ILE A 243 -13.75 -7.54 12.92
C ILE A 243 -14.27 -8.41 14.07
N GLU A 244 -15.59 -8.50 14.19
CA GLU A 244 -16.24 -9.50 15.03
C GLU A 244 -16.30 -10.84 14.29
N GLU A 245 -16.09 -11.94 15.01
CA GLU A 245 -16.05 -13.27 14.39
C GLU A 245 -17.40 -13.68 13.80
N SER A 246 -18.50 -13.20 14.39
CA SER A 246 -19.88 -13.33 13.89
C SER A 246 -20.09 -12.67 12.52
N CYS A 247 -19.27 -11.68 12.17
CA CYS A 247 -19.37 -10.92 10.92
C CYS A 247 -18.59 -11.55 9.77
N LEU A 248 -17.75 -12.54 10.05
CA LEU A 248 -17.09 -13.32 9.00
C LEU A 248 -18.12 -14.28 8.41
N ASN A 249 -18.74 -13.90 7.29
CA ASN A 249 -19.70 -14.74 6.57
C ASN A 249 -19.08 -16.14 6.37
N VAL A 250 -19.64 -17.14 7.05
CA VAL A 250 -19.24 -18.56 6.99
C VAL A 250 -19.56 -19.17 5.61
N GLY A 251 -20.25 -18.45 4.74
CA GLY A 251 -20.85 -18.97 3.50
C GLY A 251 -19.99 -18.99 2.24
N CYS A 252 -18.70 -18.68 2.27
CA CYS A 252 -17.81 -18.90 1.12
C CYS A 252 -17.01 -20.20 1.27
N ASP A 253 -17.67 -21.24 1.77
CA ASP A 253 -17.16 -22.60 1.76
C ASP A 253 -17.07 -23.09 0.31
N LYS A 254 -15.86 -23.50 -0.09
CA LYS A 254 -15.54 -24.30 -1.29
C LYS A 254 -15.42 -23.56 -2.63
N ILE A 255 -14.78 -22.40 -2.67
CA ILE A 255 -14.07 -22.00 -3.90
C ILE A 255 -12.65 -22.57 -3.76
N PRO A 256 -12.31 -23.72 -4.38
CA PRO A 256 -10.96 -24.25 -4.36
C PRO A 256 -9.94 -23.14 -4.63
N THR A 257 -8.95 -23.02 -3.76
CA THR A 257 -7.84 -22.05 -3.83
C THR A 257 -7.01 -22.12 -5.13
N ASN A 258 -7.37 -23.01 -6.06
CA ASN A 258 -6.76 -23.26 -7.36
C ASN A 258 -7.83 -23.37 -8.47
N LEU A 259 -8.93 -22.61 -8.39
CA LEU A 259 -9.83 -22.49 -9.53
C LEU A 259 -9.15 -21.63 -10.61
N ASP A 260 -9.12 -22.13 -11.83
CA ASP A 260 -8.90 -21.28 -13.01
C ASP A 260 -9.96 -20.17 -12.97
N VAL A 261 -9.61 -18.97 -13.44
CA VAL A 261 -10.53 -17.85 -13.61
C VAL A 261 -11.75 -18.29 -14.45
N ALA A 262 -11.54 -19.21 -15.40
CA ALA A 262 -12.60 -19.85 -16.18
C ALA A 262 -13.59 -20.67 -15.33
N GLU A 263 -13.06 -21.38 -14.34
CA GLU A 263 -13.76 -22.26 -13.42
C GLU A 263 -14.57 -21.44 -12.39
N THR A 264 -14.02 -20.30 -11.96
CA THR A 264 -14.72 -19.32 -11.12
C THR A 264 -15.91 -18.70 -11.86
N MET A 265 -15.75 -18.35 -13.14
CA MET A 265 -16.83 -17.84 -13.99
C MET A 265 -17.86 -18.93 -14.34
N ALA A 266 -17.43 -20.19 -14.48
CA ALA A 266 -18.34 -21.34 -14.69
C ALA A 266 -19.20 -21.65 -13.46
N ILE A 267 -18.66 -21.50 -12.24
CA ILE A 267 -19.44 -21.62 -11.00
C ILE A 267 -20.46 -20.46 -10.91
N LEU A 268 -20.05 -19.24 -11.23
CA LEU A 268 -20.93 -18.07 -11.21
C LEU A 268 -22.05 -18.09 -12.27
N SER A 269 -21.84 -18.78 -13.40
CA SER A 269 -22.83 -18.98 -14.47
C SER A 269 -23.65 -20.26 -14.33
N SER A 270 -23.18 -21.27 -13.59
CA SER A 270 -23.98 -22.47 -13.28
C SER A 270 -24.97 -22.27 -12.14
N GLU A 271 -24.69 -21.33 -11.23
CA GLU A 271 -25.65 -20.86 -10.21
C GLU A 271 -26.83 -20.05 -10.80
N GLU A 272 -26.75 -19.55 -12.05
CA GLU A 272 -27.90 -18.94 -12.76
C GLU A 272 -29.05 -19.93 -12.98
N ASN A 273 -28.81 -21.24 -12.86
CA ASN A 273 -29.84 -22.28 -13.00
C ASN A 273 -30.52 -22.68 -11.68
N LEU A 274 -30.12 -22.07 -10.55
CA LEU A 274 -30.69 -22.34 -9.22
C LEU A 274 -31.14 -21.03 -8.54
N GLU A 275 -31.91 -20.21 -9.26
CA GLU A 275 -32.69 -19.14 -8.64
C GLU A 275 -34.13 -19.59 -8.37
N THR A 276 -34.35 -20.16 -7.19
CA THR A 276 -35.59 -19.95 -6.43
C THR A 276 -35.24 -19.81 -4.96
N GLU A 277 -34.94 -18.59 -4.51
CA GLU A 277 -35.57 -17.99 -3.32
C GLU A 277 -35.02 -16.57 -3.07
N ASP A 278 -35.95 -15.64 -2.90
CA ASP A 278 -35.78 -14.21 -2.66
C ASP A 278 -34.98 -13.94 -1.36
N HIS A 279 -33.68 -13.68 -1.49
CA HIS A 279 -32.98 -12.81 -0.56
C HIS A 279 -31.97 -11.93 -1.32
N ALA A 280 -32.31 -10.65 -1.46
CA ALA A 280 -31.45 -9.62 -2.01
C ALA A 280 -30.16 -9.50 -1.18
N THR A 281 -29.12 -10.23 -1.59
CA THR A 281 -27.79 -10.19 -1.00
C THR A 281 -26.93 -9.15 -1.74
N LEU A 282 -25.94 -8.57 -1.05
CA LEU A 282 -24.86 -7.73 -1.63
C LEU A 282 -24.19 -8.37 -2.85
N ILE A 283 -24.23 -9.70 -2.94
CA ILE A 283 -23.78 -10.50 -4.09
C ILE A 283 -24.64 -10.20 -5.33
N GLY A 284 -25.96 -10.05 -5.17
CA GLY A 284 -26.88 -9.66 -6.23
C GLY A 284 -26.65 -8.24 -6.77
N GLU A 285 -26.24 -7.29 -5.93
CA GLU A 285 -25.87 -5.93 -6.38
C GLU A 285 -24.52 -5.91 -7.11
N GLY A 286 -23.52 -6.65 -6.61
CA GLY A 286 -22.25 -6.84 -7.31
C GLY A 286 -22.43 -7.55 -8.66
N LYS A 287 -23.28 -8.58 -8.70
CA LYS A 287 -23.71 -9.29 -9.93
C LYS A 287 -24.45 -8.34 -10.87
N LYS A 288 -25.43 -7.55 -10.40
CA LYS A 288 -26.13 -6.54 -11.21
C LYS A 288 -25.20 -5.46 -11.75
N ARG A 289 -24.17 -5.06 -11.02
CA ARG A 289 -23.17 -4.09 -11.48
C ARG A 289 -22.26 -4.68 -12.54
N LEU A 290 -21.78 -5.92 -12.35
CA LEU A 290 -20.97 -6.64 -13.33
C LEU A 290 -21.78 -6.91 -14.61
N VAL A 291 -23.01 -7.41 -14.48
CA VAL A 291 -23.95 -7.60 -15.59
C VAL A 291 -24.28 -6.26 -16.23
N SER A 292 -24.55 -5.19 -15.49
CA SER A 292 -24.78 -3.85 -16.05
C SER A 292 -23.55 -3.32 -16.82
N LEU A 293 -22.34 -3.61 -16.37
CA LEU A 293 -21.10 -3.24 -17.07
C LEU A 293 -20.98 -4.03 -18.37
N ILE A 294 -21.27 -5.33 -18.35
CA ILE A 294 -21.31 -6.20 -19.53
C ILE A 294 -22.42 -5.76 -20.50
N THR A 295 -23.63 -5.46 -20.01
CA THR A 295 -24.79 -5.03 -20.81
C THR A 295 -24.58 -3.64 -21.41
N LYS A 296 -24.04 -2.67 -20.66
CA LYS A 296 -23.67 -1.36 -21.23
C LYS A 296 -22.56 -1.50 -22.28
N ALA A 297 -21.57 -2.34 -22.01
CA ALA A 297 -20.55 -2.66 -22.99
C ALA A 297 -21.10 -3.42 -24.21
N THR A 298 -22.28 -4.03 -24.16
CA THR A 298 -22.86 -4.78 -25.31
C THR A 298 -24.03 -4.07 -26.00
N ALA A 299 -24.71 -3.12 -25.35
CA ALA A 299 -25.96 -2.54 -25.83
C ALA A 299 -25.84 -1.27 -26.69
N GLU A 300 -24.68 -0.59 -26.73
CA GLU A 300 -24.51 0.58 -27.61
C GLU A 300 -24.12 0.20 -29.05
N LYS A 301 -25.12 -0.27 -29.78
CA LYS A 301 -25.25 -0.06 -31.23
C LYS A 301 -26.74 0.01 -31.53
N ASN A 302 -27.26 1.21 -31.80
CA ASN A 302 -28.27 1.42 -32.83
C ASN A 302 -28.42 2.91 -33.20
N PHE A 303 -27.95 3.23 -34.41
CA PHE A 303 -28.35 4.29 -35.36
C PHE A 303 -28.15 5.78 -35.04
N VAL A 304 -27.28 6.44 -35.82
CA VAL A 304 -27.64 7.33 -36.97
C VAL A 304 -26.50 7.27 -38.03
N PRO A 305 -26.78 7.35 -39.35
CA PRO A 305 -25.81 7.14 -40.44
C PRO A 305 -25.08 8.41 -40.92
N LEU A 306 -23.91 8.17 -41.56
CA LEU A 306 -23.09 9.01 -42.45
C LEU A 306 -23.23 10.54 -42.41
N ASP A 307 -22.11 11.24 -42.17
CA ASP A 307 -21.44 11.97 -43.26
C ASP A 307 -19.96 12.25 -42.94
N VAL A 308 -19.08 11.80 -43.84
CA VAL A 308 -17.64 12.10 -43.81
C VAL A 308 -17.39 13.09 -44.93
N ALA A 309 -17.35 14.38 -44.61
CA ALA A 309 -16.77 15.38 -45.50
C ALA A 309 -16.36 16.65 -44.73
N LYS A 310 -15.06 16.99 -44.86
CA LYS A 310 -14.36 18.21 -44.38
C LYS A 310 -14.12 18.18 -42.87
N ILE A 311 -12.87 18.12 -42.39
CA ILE A 311 -11.97 19.28 -42.33
C ILE A 311 -10.53 18.75 -42.21
N PHE A 312 -9.77 18.85 -43.30
CA PHE A 312 -8.35 19.20 -43.32
C PHE A 312 -8.12 19.97 -44.63
N SER A 313 -8.50 21.24 -44.56
CA SER A 313 -8.00 22.37 -45.34
C SER A 313 -8.06 23.59 -44.43
#